data_AF-I2QT00-F1
#
_entry.id   AF-I2QT00-F1
#
_cell.length_a   1.000
_cell.length_b   1.000
_cell.length_c   1.000
_cell.angle_alpha   90.00
_cell.angle_beta   90.00
_cell.angle_gamma   90.00
#
_symmetry.space_group_name_H-M   'P 1'
#
loop_
_entity.id
_entity.type
_entity.pdbx_description
1 polymer ?
#
loop_
_entity_poly.entity_id
_entity_poly.type
_entity_poly.pdbx_seq_one_letter_code
_entity_poly.pdbx_strand_id
1 'polypeptide(L)'
;MGVAEEIARKRAELAGFITASAAAVLSEQMTEAERGVVAVDLLRLMMASGLQAPSAPMIDVTPAPVARVAPPVVRPVAQPTAEALVAALTPPKRRGGNRRTRRFTDEQLLAAIEKHGRDSAAIAEELGVSKAWIIVERRRLGVSAPAGGIPRPGSAKHAVHDWPMVDLRWTDDNVAKLREMAMRMPRTPTADIAREFGTSVNAIQTAMSRFSITRNSGNEPNDLSAMKPRKCMTCQKPFASEGIHNRRCNSCKSNDHRIAA
;
A
#
# COMPACT_ATOMS: atom_id res chain seq x y z
N MET A 1 -1.94 54.54 -17.18
CA MET A 1 -1.71 53.10 -17.40
C MET A 1 -3.01 52.37 -17.19
N GLY A 2 -3.38 51.49 -18.11
CA GLY A 2 -4.57 50.65 -17.93
C GLY A 2 -4.34 49.59 -16.85
N VAL A 3 -5.42 49.10 -16.22
CA VAL A 3 -5.34 48.01 -15.22
C VAL A 3 -4.59 46.78 -15.78
N ALA A 4 -4.79 46.47 -17.06
CA ALA A 4 -4.08 45.38 -17.74
C ALA A 4 -2.57 45.61 -17.84
N GLU A 5 -2.15 46.85 -18.11
CA GLU A 5 -0.74 47.24 -18.22
C GLU A 5 -0.04 47.17 -16.85
N GLU A 6 -0.74 47.57 -15.79
CA GLU A 6 -0.24 47.45 -14.42
C GLU A 6 -0.13 45.99 -13.95
N ILE A 7 -1.09 45.13 -14.33
CA ILE A 7 -1.01 43.69 -14.08
C ILE A 7 0.19 43.08 -14.82
N ALA A 8 0.43 43.46 -16.08
CA ALA A 8 1.56 42.98 -16.86
C ALA A 8 2.90 43.40 -16.24
N ARG A 9 3.01 44.66 -15.79
CA ARG A 9 4.20 45.17 -15.07
C ARG A 9 4.47 44.38 -13.80
N LYS A 10 3.46 44.18 -12.95
CA LYS A 10 3.62 43.41 -11.69
C LYS A 10 4.00 41.94 -11.94
N ARG A 11 3.49 41.33 -13.02
CA ARG A 11 3.90 39.98 -13.44
C ARG A 11 5.37 39.93 -13.87
N ALA A 12 5.85 40.95 -14.60
CA ALA A 12 7.24 41.03 -15.01
C ALA A 12 8.19 41.24 -13.81
N GLU A 13 7.81 42.09 -12.85
CA GLU A 13 8.56 42.29 -11.59
C GLU A 13 8.64 40.99 -10.78
N LEU A 14 7.52 40.26 -10.65
CA LEU A 14 7.49 38.97 -9.95
C LEU A 14 8.36 37.92 -10.64
N ALA A 15 8.32 37.84 -11.97
CA ALA A 15 9.17 36.93 -12.74
C ALA A 15 10.67 37.24 -12.57
N GLY A 16 11.03 38.52 -12.55
CA GLY A 16 12.40 38.97 -12.28
C GLY A 16 12.87 38.57 -10.87
N PHE A 17 12.02 38.77 -9.86
CA PHE A 17 12.30 38.35 -8.49
C PHE A 17 12.53 36.83 -8.39
N ILE A 18 11.62 36.02 -8.94
CA ILE A 18 11.74 34.55 -8.93
C ILE A 18 13.04 34.10 -9.59
N THR A 19 13.40 34.69 -10.73
CA THR A 19 14.62 34.32 -11.47
C THR A 19 15.89 34.69 -10.69
N ALA A 20 15.93 35.88 -10.08
CA ALA A 20 17.04 36.31 -9.26
C ALA A 20 17.19 35.45 -7.98
N SER A 21 16.08 35.12 -7.32
CA SER A 21 16.06 34.21 -6.17
C SER A 21 16.53 32.81 -6.55
N ALA A 22 16.09 32.28 -7.69
CA ALA A 22 16.55 30.97 -8.17
C ALA A 22 18.06 30.95 -8.46
N ALA A 23 18.59 32.02 -9.07
CA ALA A 23 20.03 32.14 -9.32
C ALA A 23 20.83 32.24 -8.00
N ALA A 24 20.33 32.98 -7.01
CA ALA A 24 20.96 33.10 -5.69
C ALA A 24 21.02 31.73 -4.98
N VAL A 25 19.91 30.98 -5.00
CA VAL A 25 19.80 29.63 -4.41
C VAL A 25 20.77 28.63 -5.05
N LEU A 26 21.06 28.81 -6.35
CA LEU A 26 22.04 27.99 -7.05
C LEU A 26 23.50 28.41 -6.77
N SER A 27 23.73 29.64 -6.30
CA SER A 27 25.06 30.20 -6.07
C SER A 27 25.58 30.05 -4.63
N GLU A 28 24.70 29.80 -3.65
CA GLU A 28 25.07 29.70 -2.24
C GLU A 28 25.49 28.29 -1.78
N GLN A 29 26.26 28.23 -0.68
CA GLN A 29 26.72 27.03 0.02
C GLN A 29 25.58 26.27 0.74
N MET A 30 24.42 26.12 0.09
CA MET A 30 23.30 25.37 0.64
C MET A 30 23.55 23.87 0.50
N THR A 31 23.16 23.10 1.52
CA THR A 31 23.17 21.65 1.43
C THR A 31 22.18 21.19 0.34
N GLU A 32 22.37 19.99 -0.21
CA GLU A 32 21.49 19.46 -1.27
C GLU A 32 20.03 19.35 -0.82
N ALA A 33 19.81 19.03 0.45
CA ALA A 33 18.47 18.98 1.05
C ALA A 33 17.78 20.36 1.07
N GLU A 34 18.50 21.40 1.49
CA GLU A 34 17.97 22.77 1.54
C GLU A 34 17.67 23.31 0.14
N ARG A 35 18.54 23.01 -0.84
CA ARG A 35 18.31 23.34 -2.26
C ARG A 35 17.03 22.68 -2.79
N GLY A 36 16.78 21.43 -2.41
CA GLY A 36 15.55 20.71 -2.79
C GLY A 36 14.29 21.40 -2.26
N VAL A 37 14.29 21.84 -1.00
CA VAL A 37 13.14 22.54 -0.40
C VAL A 37 12.88 23.87 -1.11
N VAL A 38 13.93 24.69 -1.30
CA VAL A 38 13.76 26.00 -1.95
C VAL A 38 13.35 25.86 -3.42
N ALA A 39 13.87 24.86 -4.13
CA ALA A 39 13.45 24.59 -5.51
C ALA A 39 11.96 24.24 -5.61
N VAL A 40 11.43 23.43 -4.67
CA VAL A 40 10.00 23.08 -4.63
C VAL A 40 9.13 24.30 -4.31
N ASP A 41 9.56 25.16 -3.39
CA ASP A 41 8.80 26.36 -3.03
C ASP A 41 8.82 27.41 -4.16
N LEU A 42 9.94 27.58 -4.86
CA LEU A 42 10.00 28.38 -6.09
C LEU A 42 9.05 27.83 -7.17
N LEU A 43 9.01 26.50 -7.37
CA LEU A 43 8.11 25.87 -8.34
C LEU A 43 6.63 26.11 -7.98
N ARG A 44 6.27 26.02 -6.70
CA ARG A 44 4.91 26.32 -6.22
C ARG A 44 4.54 27.77 -6.46
N LEU A 45 5.46 28.70 -6.21
CA LEU A 45 5.25 30.13 -6.44
C LEU A 45 5.05 30.43 -7.93
N MET A 46 5.81 29.79 -8.82
CA MET A 46 5.62 29.89 -10.27
C MET A 46 4.25 29.37 -10.72
N MET A 47 3.80 28.22 -10.20
CA MET A 47 2.48 27.67 -10.54
C MET A 47 1.33 28.55 -10.02
N ALA A 48 1.43 29.04 -8.79
CA ALA A 48 0.38 29.88 -8.18
C ALA A 48 0.22 31.25 -8.86
N SER A 49 1.31 31.79 -9.41
CA SER A 49 1.31 33.08 -10.11
C SER A 49 0.80 33.01 -11.55
N GLY A 50 0.51 31.80 -12.07
CA GLY A 50 0.07 31.59 -13.45
C GLY A 50 1.11 32.03 -14.47
N LEU A 51 2.38 32.18 -14.05
CA LEU A 51 3.49 32.46 -14.93
C LEU A 51 3.77 31.18 -15.71
N GLN A 52 3.41 31.16 -16.99
CA GLN A 52 3.93 30.15 -17.90
C GLN A 52 5.46 30.28 -17.88
N ALA A 53 6.15 29.17 -17.66
CA ALA A 53 7.59 29.14 -17.78
C ALA A 53 7.97 29.78 -19.11
N PRO A 54 8.93 30.74 -19.14
CA PRO A 54 9.42 31.26 -20.41
C PRO A 54 9.80 30.05 -21.26
N SER A 55 9.32 30.01 -22.50
CA SER A 55 9.68 28.96 -23.46
C SER A 55 11.19 28.77 -23.35
N ALA A 56 11.60 27.62 -22.81
CA ALA A 56 12.97 27.42 -22.40
C ALA A 56 13.89 27.86 -23.56
N PRO A 57 14.93 28.68 -23.31
CA PRO A 57 15.92 28.91 -24.36
C PRO A 57 16.35 27.52 -24.84
N MET A 58 16.33 27.29 -26.15
CA MET A 58 16.80 26.03 -26.70
C MET A 58 18.26 25.87 -26.25
N ILE A 59 18.47 25.14 -25.16
CA ILE A 59 19.79 24.74 -24.73
C ILE A 59 20.19 23.72 -25.78
N ASP A 60 21.09 24.13 -26.66
CA ASP A 60 21.74 23.26 -27.62
C ASP A 60 22.61 22.30 -26.80
N VAL A 61 22.00 21.21 -26.34
CA VAL A 61 22.69 20.17 -25.57
C VAL A 61 23.60 19.47 -26.57
N THR A 62 24.83 19.97 -26.73
CA THR A 62 25.90 19.22 -27.38
C THR A 62 25.98 17.86 -26.71
N PRO A 63 25.64 16.76 -27.40
CA PRO A 63 25.63 15.44 -26.79
C PRO A 63 27.04 15.12 -26.31
N ALA A 64 27.15 14.74 -25.03
CA ALA A 64 28.42 14.28 -24.47
C ALA A 64 28.98 13.15 -25.36
N PRO A 65 30.31 13.11 -25.59
CA PRO A 65 30.92 12.09 -26.43
C PRO A 65 30.56 10.71 -25.87
N VAL A 66 29.79 9.95 -26.65
CA VAL A 66 29.38 8.59 -26.34
C VAL A 66 30.65 7.75 -26.22
N ALA A 67 31.08 7.50 -24.99
CA ALA A 67 32.13 6.52 -24.72
C ALA A 67 31.69 5.20 -25.35
N ARG A 68 32.51 4.67 -26.26
CA ARG A 68 32.26 3.39 -26.94
C ARG A 68 32.18 2.29 -25.87
N VAL A 69 30.96 1.98 -25.44
CA VAL A 69 30.67 0.81 -24.62
C VAL A 69 31.06 -0.40 -25.45
N ALA A 70 32.02 -1.18 -24.95
CA ALA A 70 32.41 -2.43 -25.57
C ALA A 70 31.16 -3.29 -25.80
N PRO A 71 31.02 -3.91 -26.99
CA PRO A 71 29.85 -4.73 -27.27
C PRO A 71 29.72 -5.80 -26.18
N PRO A 72 28.49 -6.02 -25.65
CA PRO A 72 28.29 -7.03 -24.64
C PRO A 72 28.76 -8.37 -25.19
N VAL A 73 29.61 -9.06 -24.41
CA VAL A 73 30.05 -10.43 -24.72
C VAL A 73 28.79 -11.29 -24.82
N VAL A 74 28.39 -11.61 -26.06
CA VAL A 74 27.26 -12.49 -26.35
C VAL A 74 27.66 -13.87 -25.87
N ARG A 75 27.24 -14.22 -24.66
CA ARG A 75 27.34 -15.60 -24.18
C ARG A 75 26.44 -16.46 -25.07
N PRO A 76 26.91 -17.59 -25.59
CA PRO A 76 26.07 -18.50 -26.36
C PRO A 76 24.90 -18.93 -25.46
N VAL A 77 23.70 -18.51 -25.84
CA VAL A 77 22.46 -18.96 -25.21
C VAL A 77 22.34 -20.43 -25.56
N ALA A 78 22.58 -21.31 -24.58
CA ALA A 78 22.36 -22.73 -24.73
C ALA A 78 20.90 -22.92 -25.18
N GLN A 79 20.71 -23.45 -26.39
CA GLN A 79 19.38 -23.74 -26.89
C GLN A 79 18.73 -24.77 -25.94
N PRO A 80 17.52 -24.51 -25.43
CA PRO A 80 16.81 -25.48 -24.61
C PRO A 80 16.63 -26.75 -25.44
N THR A 81 17.08 -27.89 -24.91
CA THR A 81 16.86 -29.19 -25.53
C THR A 81 15.36 -29.41 -25.70
N ALA A 82 14.96 -30.16 -26.73
CA ALA A 82 13.55 -30.44 -27.03
C ALA A 82 12.78 -31.02 -25.81
N GLU A 83 13.48 -31.70 -24.91
CA GLU A 83 12.93 -32.21 -23.64
C GLU A 83 12.49 -31.09 -22.67
N ALA A 84 13.19 -29.95 -22.64
CA ALA A 84 12.83 -28.81 -21.79
C ALA A 84 11.57 -28.09 -22.27
N LEU A 85 11.33 -28.06 -23.59
CA LEU A 85 10.12 -27.46 -24.18
C LEU A 85 8.87 -28.32 -23.90
N VAL A 86 9.00 -29.64 -23.86
CA VAL A 86 7.90 -30.54 -23.49
C VAL A 86 7.58 -30.43 -21.99
N ALA A 87 8.57 -30.23 -21.13
CA ALA A 87 8.36 -30.01 -19.69
C ALA A 87 7.67 -28.66 -19.36
N ALA A 88 7.83 -27.63 -20.19
CA ALA A 88 7.21 -26.33 -19.99
C ALA A 88 5.71 -26.31 -20.30
N LEU A 89 5.22 -27.23 -21.15
CA LEU A 89 3.81 -27.35 -21.50
C LEU A 89 3.00 -28.17 -20.49
N THR A 90 3.65 -28.90 -19.58
CA THR A 90 2.95 -29.44 -18.42
C THR A 90 2.63 -28.31 -17.44
N PRO A 91 1.34 -27.99 -17.18
CA PRO A 91 0.98 -26.95 -16.23
C PRO A 91 1.67 -27.26 -14.90
N PRO A 92 2.32 -26.26 -14.26
CA PRO A 92 3.07 -26.50 -13.04
C PRO A 92 2.12 -27.21 -12.07
N LYS A 93 2.50 -28.42 -11.63
CA LYS A 93 1.82 -29.13 -10.54
C LYS A 93 1.69 -28.10 -9.43
N ARG A 94 0.48 -27.52 -9.28
CA ARG A 94 0.17 -26.56 -8.22
C ARG A 94 0.71 -27.21 -6.98
N ARG A 95 1.73 -26.61 -6.35
CA ARG A 95 2.33 -27.13 -5.11
C ARG A 95 1.16 -27.54 -4.24
N GLY A 96 0.99 -28.84 -4.08
CA GLY A 96 -0.12 -29.45 -3.36
C GLY A 96 0.09 -29.10 -1.91
N GLY A 97 -0.21 -27.86 -1.52
CA GLY A 97 -0.23 -27.44 -0.15
C GLY A 97 -1.24 -28.35 0.53
N ASN A 98 -0.74 -29.32 1.29
CA ASN A 98 -1.48 -30.32 2.05
C ASN A 98 -2.98 -30.29 1.75
N ARG A 99 -3.39 -30.77 0.57
CA ARG A 99 -4.77 -31.21 0.38
C ARG A 99 -4.84 -32.44 1.26
N ARG A 100 -5.07 -32.21 2.56
CA ARG A 100 -5.51 -33.24 3.50
C ARG A 100 -6.59 -33.96 2.74
N THR A 101 -6.31 -35.21 2.39
CA THR A 101 -7.22 -36.07 1.65
C THR A 101 -8.60 -35.89 2.29
N ARG A 102 -9.56 -35.42 1.47
CA ARG A 102 -10.92 -35.21 1.96
C ARG A 102 -11.38 -36.56 2.50
N ARG A 103 -11.71 -36.59 3.80
CA ARG A 103 -12.11 -37.83 4.48
C ARG A 103 -13.53 -38.28 4.10
N PHE A 104 -14.34 -37.38 3.56
CA PHE A 104 -15.71 -37.65 3.16
C PHE A 104 -16.09 -36.87 1.89
N THR A 105 -17.09 -37.35 1.15
CA THR A 105 -17.69 -36.68 -0.01
C THR A 105 -18.79 -35.71 0.41
N ASP A 106 -19.14 -34.75 -0.45
CA ASP A 106 -20.19 -33.77 -0.15
C ASP A 106 -21.55 -34.47 0.10
N GLU A 107 -21.81 -35.59 -0.58
CA GLU A 107 -23.00 -36.45 -0.41
C GLU A 107 -23.06 -37.08 0.99
N GLN A 108 -21.94 -37.58 1.50
CA GLN A 108 -21.87 -38.14 2.86
C GLN A 108 -22.16 -37.07 3.92
N LEU A 109 -21.72 -35.82 3.69
CA LEU A 109 -22.05 -34.72 4.58
C LEU A 109 -23.53 -34.36 4.53
N LEU A 110 -24.14 -34.32 3.35
CA LEU A 110 -25.57 -34.02 3.21
C LEU A 110 -26.44 -35.11 3.86
N ALA A 111 -26.10 -36.39 3.66
CA ALA A 111 -26.78 -37.51 4.31
C ALA A 111 -26.68 -37.44 5.86
N ALA A 112 -25.49 -37.09 6.38
CA ALA A 112 -25.31 -36.89 7.82
C ALA A 112 -26.09 -35.66 8.35
N ILE A 113 -26.19 -34.59 7.56
CA ILE A 113 -27.01 -33.41 7.89
C ILE A 113 -28.50 -33.77 7.89
N GLU A 114 -28.98 -34.59 6.95
CA GLU A 114 -30.36 -35.06 6.93
C GLU A 114 -30.67 -35.93 8.16
N LYS A 115 -29.75 -36.82 8.52
CA LYS A 115 -29.87 -37.73 9.67
C LYS A 115 -29.79 -37.05 11.03
N HIS A 116 -28.84 -36.13 11.23
CA HIS A 116 -28.55 -35.50 12.53
C HIS A 116 -28.99 -34.02 12.62
N GLY A 117 -29.56 -33.48 11.54
CA GLY A 117 -30.08 -32.13 11.45
C GLY A 117 -29.00 -31.04 11.61
N ARG A 118 -29.14 -30.22 12.67
CA ARG A 118 -28.22 -29.11 12.96
C ARG A 118 -27.11 -29.47 13.93
N ASP A 119 -27.09 -30.68 14.48
CA ASP A 119 -26.04 -31.07 15.43
C ASP A 119 -24.72 -31.38 14.73
N SER A 120 -23.79 -30.42 14.78
CA SER A 120 -22.48 -30.57 14.17
C SER A 120 -21.51 -31.43 14.99
N ALA A 121 -21.84 -31.78 16.24
CA ALA A 121 -21.04 -32.71 17.03
C ALA A 121 -21.31 -34.16 16.59
N ALA A 122 -22.58 -34.56 16.50
CA ALA A 122 -22.98 -35.88 16.01
C ALA A 122 -22.48 -36.16 14.58
N ILE A 123 -22.61 -35.17 13.67
CA ILE A 123 -22.09 -35.29 12.29
C ILE A 123 -20.57 -35.46 12.27
N ALA A 124 -19.86 -34.77 13.15
CA ALA A 124 -18.40 -34.84 13.21
C ALA A 124 -17.91 -36.21 13.72
N GLU A 125 -18.62 -36.79 14.69
CA GLU A 125 -18.38 -38.14 15.21
C GLU A 125 -18.63 -39.20 14.15
N GLU A 126 -19.76 -39.15 13.43
CA GLU A 126 -20.09 -40.09 12.35
C GLU A 126 -19.08 -40.05 11.19
N LEU A 127 -18.61 -38.86 10.81
CA LEU A 127 -17.67 -38.69 9.70
C LEU A 127 -16.18 -38.77 10.12
N GLY A 128 -15.88 -38.96 11.41
CA GLY A 128 -14.51 -39.06 11.92
C GLY A 128 -13.65 -37.80 11.67
N VAL A 129 -14.28 -36.62 11.80
CA VAL A 129 -13.64 -35.31 11.57
C VAL A 129 -13.88 -34.34 12.73
N SER A 130 -13.23 -33.19 12.72
CA SER A 130 -13.46 -32.16 13.74
C SER A 130 -14.72 -31.35 13.45
N LYS A 131 -15.42 -30.93 14.51
CA LYS A 131 -16.61 -30.04 14.43
C LYS A 131 -16.36 -28.77 13.60
N ALA A 132 -15.18 -28.17 13.74
CA ALA A 132 -14.80 -26.97 12.98
C ALA A 132 -14.79 -27.22 11.47
N TRP A 133 -14.37 -28.42 11.04
CA TRP A 133 -14.36 -28.80 9.63
C TRP A 133 -15.78 -28.89 9.06
N ILE A 134 -16.72 -29.50 9.81
CA ILE A 134 -18.14 -29.57 9.43
C ILE A 134 -18.75 -28.17 9.26
N ILE A 135 -18.43 -27.23 10.15
CA ILE A 135 -18.93 -25.83 10.05
C ILE A 135 -18.43 -25.15 8.78
N VAL A 136 -17.14 -25.31 8.46
CA VAL A 136 -16.55 -24.74 7.24
C VAL A 136 -17.20 -25.34 6.00
N GLU A 137 -17.41 -26.66 6.00
CA GLU A 137 -17.96 -27.35 4.84
C GLU A 137 -19.45 -27.05 4.63
N ARG A 138 -20.24 -26.92 5.70
CA ARG A 138 -21.63 -26.41 5.63
C ARG A 138 -21.70 -25.02 5.01
N ARG A 139 -20.81 -24.10 5.43
CA ARG A 139 -20.72 -22.75 4.83
C ARG A 139 -20.34 -22.80 3.36
N ARG A 140 -19.42 -23.70 2.97
CA ARG A 140 -19.01 -23.89 1.58
C ARG A 140 -20.19 -24.38 0.71
N LEU A 141 -21.04 -25.25 1.25
CA LEU A 141 -22.23 -25.79 0.58
C LEU A 141 -23.46 -24.88 0.70
N GLY A 142 -23.36 -23.71 1.35
CA GLY A 142 -24.50 -22.82 1.56
C GLY A 142 -25.56 -23.36 2.54
N VAL A 143 -25.26 -24.45 3.26
CA VAL A 143 -26.16 -24.99 4.28
C VAL A 143 -25.95 -24.18 5.55
N SER A 144 -27.02 -23.54 6.04
CA SER A 144 -27.01 -22.78 7.30
C SER A 144 -26.35 -23.60 8.41
N ALA A 145 -25.18 -23.16 8.87
CA ALA A 145 -24.59 -23.67 10.08
C ALA A 145 -25.44 -23.16 11.26
N PRO A 146 -25.69 -23.96 12.30
CA PRO A 146 -26.34 -23.46 13.51
C PRO A 146 -25.59 -22.20 13.96
N ALA A 147 -26.32 -21.09 14.12
CA ALA A 147 -25.77 -19.78 14.47
C ALA A 147 -25.04 -19.74 15.84
N GLY A 148 -24.98 -20.87 16.55
CA GLY A 148 -24.33 -21.05 17.85
C GLY A 148 -22.81 -21.23 17.76
N GLY A 149 -22.12 -20.36 17.02
CA GLY A 149 -20.70 -20.16 17.31
C GLY A 149 -20.61 -19.66 18.75
N ILE A 150 -20.24 -20.55 19.69
CA ILE A 150 -19.89 -20.17 21.06
C ILE A 150 -18.94 -18.96 20.92
N PRO A 151 -19.31 -17.77 21.43
CA PRO A 151 -18.42 -16.63 21.39
C PRO A 151 -17.09 -17.10 21.97
N ARG A 152 -16.00 -16.95 21.22
CA ARG A 152 -14.69 -17.44 21.64
C ARG A 152 -14.45 -16.94 23.07
N PRO A 153 -14.21 -17.81 24.07
CA PRO A 153 -13.83 -17.36 25.40
C PRO A 153 -12.47 -16.66 25.25
N GLY A 154 -12.49 -15.32 25.26
CA GLY A 154 -11.38 -14.47 24.83
C GLY A 154 -11.78 -13.33 23.89
N SER A 155 -12.92 -13.44 23.20
CA SER A 155 -13.68 -12.29 22.68
C SER A 155 -14.72 -11.88 23.72
N ALA A 156 -14.31 -11.85 25.00
CA ALA A 156 -14.96 -10.98 25.96
C ALA A 156 -14.89 -9.61 25.30
N LYS A 157 -16.01 -9.20 24.70
CA LYS A 157 -16.21 -7.85 24.21
C LYS A 157 -15.66 -7.00 25.34
N HIS A 158 -14.59 -6.24 25.10
CA HIS A 158 -14.27 -5.09 25.93
C HIS A 158 -15.62 -4.52 26.29
N ALA A 159 -15.97 -4.51 27.58
CA ALA A 159 -17.27 -4.07 28.06
C ALA A 159 -17.64 -2.90 27.17
N VAL A 160 -18.58 -3.14 26.26
CA VAL A 160 -18.95 -2.15 25.27
C VAL A 160 -19.63 -1.16 26.16
N HIS A 161 -18.85 -0.17 26.61
CA HIS A 161 -19.38 0.97 27.32
C HIS A 161 -20.67 1.32 26.56
N ASP A 162 -21.78 1.43 27.28
CA ASP A 162 -23.10 1.82 26.78
C ASP A 162 -23.02 3.23 26.18
N TRP A 163 -22.23 3.38 25.13
CA TRP A 163 -22.25 4.52 24.25
C TRP A 163 -23.52 4.34 23.44
N PRO A 164 -24.46 5.28 23.49
CA PRO A 164 -25.59 5.24 22.57
C PRO A 164 -24.98 5.20 21.16
N MET A 165 -25.09 4.05 20.48
CA MET A 165 -24.59 3.92 19.12
C MET A 165 -25.47 4.79 18.25
N VAL A 166 -25.04 6.03 18.05
CA VAL A 166 -25.57 6.88 17.00
C VAL A 166 -25.25 6.16 15.70
N ASP A 167 -26.25 5.95 14.84
CA ASP A 167 -26.07 5.36 13.51
C ASP A 167 -25.26 6.33 12.65
N LEU A 168 -23.93 6.30 12.84
CA LEU A 168 -23.01 7.20 12.18
C LEU A 168 -22.84 6.77 10.73
N ARG A 169 -23.58 7.44 9.85
CA ARG A 169 -23.37 7.34 8.41
C ARG A 169 -22.12 8.12 8.01
N TRP A 170 -21.22 7.50 7.26
CA TRP A 170 -20.05 8.15 6.69
C TRP A 170 -20.43 9.00 5.48
N THR A 171 -21.09 10.13 5.74
CA THR A 171 -21.32 11.19 4.76
C THR A 171 -20.03 11.94 4.44
N ASP A 172 -20.00 12.67 3.32
CA ASP A 172 -18.82 13.45 2.92
C ASP A 172 -18.39 14.45 4.00
N ASP A 173 -19.35 15.08 4.70
CA ASP A 173 -19.10 15.98 5.82
C ASP A 173 -18.41 15.28 7.00
N ASN A 174 -18.87 14.07 7.34
CA ASN A 174 -18.26 13.27 8.41
C ASN A 174 -16.85 12.81 8.04
N VAL A 175 -16.61 12.49 6.76
CA VAL A 175 -15.28 12.15 6.25
C VAL A 175 -14.36 13.38 6.26
N ALA A 176 -14.87 14.56 5.89
CA ALA A 176 -14.12 15.81 5.97
C ALA A 176 -13.74 16.16 7.41
N LYS A 177 -14.69 16.08 8.36
CA LYS A 177 -14.44 16.27 9.79
C LYS A 177 -13.43 15.25 10.33
N LEU A 178 -13.54 13.98 9.93
CA LEU A 178 -12.58 12.94 10.32
C LEU A 178 -11.16 13.27 9.82
N ARG A 179 -11.03 13.74 8.58
CA ARG A 179 -9.75 14.15 7.99
C ARG A 179 -9.16 15.35 8.73
N GLU A 180 -9.97 16.37 9.03
CA GLU A 180 -9.55 17.55 9.79
C GLU A 180 -9.00 17.15 11.17
N MET A 181 -9.76 16.35 11.93
CA MET A 181 -9.34 15.87 13.25
C MET A 181 -8.09 15.00 13.19
N ALA A 182 -7.96 14.14 12.17
CA ALA A 182 -6.80 13.28 12.00
C ALA A 182 -5.51 14.07 11.68
N MET A 183 -5.63 15.25 11.08
CA MET A 183 -4.51 16.10 10.66
C MET A 183 -4.18 17.23 11.64
N ARG A 184 -5.01 17.49 12.66
CA ARG A 184 -4.80 18.54 13.67
C ARG A 184 -3.49 18.33 14.46
N MET A 185 -2.81 19.43 14.82
CA MET A 185 -1.62 19.43 15.69
C MET A 185 -1.92 20.17 17.01
N PRO A 186 -1.65 19.55 18.19
CA PRO A 186 -1.15 18.19 18.38
C PRO A 186 -2.17 17.12 17.95
N ARG A 187 -1.68 15.92 17.63
CA ARG A 187 -2.52 14.85 17.10
C ARG A 187 -3.60 14.44 18.09
N THR A 188 -4.85 14.44 17.65
CA THR A 188 -5.95 13.89 18.43
C THR A 188 -5.86 12.35 18.42
N PRO A 189 -5.77 11.68 19.58
CA PRO A 189 -5.72 10.22 19.65
C PRO A 189 -7.03 9.61 19.13
N THR A 190 -7.00 8.37 18.60
CA THR A 190 -8.19 7.79 17.94
C THR A 190 -9.36 7.63 18.90
N ALA A 191 -9.08 7.43 20.19
CA ALA A 191 -10.10 7.33 21.23
C ALA A 191 -10.91 8.63 21.37
N ASP A 192 -10.26 9.79 21.24
CA ASP A 192 -10.93 11.08 21.33
C ASP A 192 -11.70 11.40 20.04
N ILE A 193 -11.15 11.03 18.88
CA ILE A 193 -11.91 11.09 17.61
C ILE A 193 -13.17 10.20 17.71
N ALA A 194 -13.04 8.98 18.23
CA ALA A 194 -14.17 8.08 18.39
C ALA A 194 -15.23 8.65 19.35
N ARG A 195 -14.80 9.28 20.44
CA ARG A 195 -15.67 9.98 21.40
C ARG A 195 -16.44 11.13 20.75
N GLU A 196 -15.76 11.96 19.97
CA GLU A 196 -16.36 13.10 19.25
C GLU A 196 -17.43 12.64 18.23
N PHE A 197 -17.19 11.51 17.56
CA PHE A 197 -18.12 10.93 16.59
C PHE A 197 -19.22 10.05 17.23
N GLY A 198 -19.19 9.84 18.54
CA GLY A 198 -20.11 8.94 19.23
C GLY A 198 -20.05 7.50 18.71
N THR A 199 -18.85 7.03 18.32
CA THR A 199 -18.65 5.71 17.71
C THR A 199 -17.48 4.95 18.32
N SER A 200 -17.22 3.73 17.84
CA SER A 200 -16.11 2.90 18.31
C SER A 200 -14.77 3.27 17.66
N VAL A 201 -13.68 3.05 18.37
CA VAL A 201 -12.30 3.22 17.84
C VAL A 201 -12.09 2.38 16.57
N ASN A 202 -12.64 1.16 16.52
CA ASN A 202 -12.53 0.29 15.37
C ASN A 202 -13.30 0.83 14.14
N ALA A 203 -14.46 1.47 14.36
CA ALA A 203 -15.20 2.13 13.29
C ALA A 203 -14.40 3.30 12.71
N ILE A 204 -13.77 4.12 13.55
CA ILE A 204 -12.87 5.19 13.10
C ILE A 204 -11.69 4.62 12.30
N GLN A 205 -10.99 3.61 12.82
CA GLN A 205 -9.85 2.99 12.12
C GLN A 205 -10.25 2.42 10.75
N THR A 206 -11.41 1.74 10.71
CA THR A 206 -11.97 1.20 9.46
C THR A 206 -12.30 2.32 8.48
N ALA A 207 -12.90 3.41 8.93
CA ALA A 207 -13.21 4.57 8.09
C ALA A 207 -11.93 5.24 7.57
N MET A 208 -10.94 5.46 8.44
CA MET A 208 -9.64 6.03 8.05
C MET A 208 -8.96 5.18 6.97
N SER A 209 -8.97 3.84 7.12
CA SER A 209 -8.45 2.93 6.09
C SER A 209 -9.23 3.00 4.79
N ARG A 210 -10.57 3.01 4.85
CA ARG A 210 -11.44 3.05 3.66
C ARG A 210 -11.31 4.34 2.86
N PHE A 211 -11.15 5.47 3.53
CA PHE A 211 -11.04 6.79 2.89
C PHE A 211 -9.59 7.24 2.68
N SER A 212 -8.64 6.30 2.79
CA SER A 212 -7.19 6.55 2.65
C SER A 212 -6.70 7.73 3.49
N ILE A 213 -7.31 7.95 4.66
CA ILE A 213 -6.87 8.92 5.64
C ILE A 213 -5.73 8.24 6.41
N THR A 214 -4.54 8.28 5.82
CA THR A 214 -3.35 7.86 6.53
C THR A 214 -3.14 8.85 7.66
N ARG A 215 -3.01 8.31 8.87
CA ARG A 215 -2.20 9.04 9.83
C ARG A 215 -0.82 9.04 9.22
N ASN A 216 -0.33 10.21 8.82
CA ASN A 216 1.10 10.43 8.89
C ASN A 216 1.47 10.16 10.34
N SER A 217 1.77 8.90 10.65
CA SER A 217 2.40 8.51 11.88
C SER A 217 3.64 9.36 11.88
N GLY A 218 3.68 10.38 12.70
CA GLY A 218 4.90 11.16 12.92
C GLY A 218 5.85 10.32 13.74
N ASN A 219 6.15 9.12 13.27
CA ASN A 219 7.53 8.93 12.88
C ASN A 219 7.85 10.15 12.03
N GLU A 220 8.59 11.08 12.62
CA GLU A 220 9.58 11.84 11.87
C GLU A 220 10.02 10.99 10.67
N PRO A 221 10.04 11.55 9.44
CA PRO A 221 10.25 10.81 8.21
C PRO A 221 11.24 9.69 8.50
N ASN A 222 10.75 8.44 8.65
CA ASN A 222 11.47 7.35 9.32
C ASN A 222 12.90 7.50 8.90
N ASP A 223 13.77 8.02 9.79
CA ASP A 223 15.04 8.52 9.33
C ASP A 223 15.67 7.34 8.62
N LEU A 224 15.77 7.43 7.29
CA LEU A 224 16.16 6.27 6.49
C LEU A 224 17.59 5.86 6.90
N SER A 225 18.30 6.78 7.58
CA SER A 225 19.55 6.57 8.28
C SER A 225 19.45 5.58 9.47
N ALA A 226 18.33 5.54 10.20
CA ALA A 226 18.12 4.67 11.35
C ALA A 226 17.69 3.24 10.96
N MET A 227 17.19 3.04 9.75
CA MET A 227 16.92 1.69 9.24
C MET A 227 18.26 0.99 8.94
N LYS A 228 18.65 0.02 9.80
CA LYS A 228 19.81 -0.83 9.54
C LYS A 228 19.69 -1.47 8.14
N PRO A 229 20.58 -1.14 7.19
CA PRO A 229 20.47 -1.66 5.83
C PRO A 229 20.67 -3.17 5.85
N ARG A 230 19.78 -3.89 5.15
CA ARG A 230 19.86 -5.36 5.01
C ARG A 230 20.51 -5.71 3.68
N LYS A 231 21.26 -6.81 3.63
CA LYS A 231 21.81 -7.31 2.35
C LYS A 231 20.71 -7.99 1.54
N CYS A 232 20.59 -7.63 0.27
CA CYS A 232 19.71 -8.33 -0.67
C CYS A 232 20.18 -9.78 -0.85
N MET A 233 19.29 -10.76 -0.76
CA MET A 233 19.68 -12.17 -0.95
C MET A 233 20.17 -12.51 -2.36
N THR A 234 19.80 -11.70 -3.37
CA THR A 234 20.17 -11.95 -4.77
C THR A 234 21.52 -11.31 -5.12
N CYS A 235 21.70 -10.02 -4.84
CA CYS A 235 22.90 -9.27 -5.24
C CYS A 235 23.81 -8.84 -4.07
N GLN A 236 23.45 -9.18 -2.82
CA GLN A 236 24.15 -8.81 -1.59
C GLN A 236 24.28 -7.29 -1.31
N LYS A 237 23.73 -6.43 -2.18
CA LYS A 237 23.73 -4.97 -1.98
C LYS A 237 22.89 -4.59 -0.76
N PRO A 238 23.36 -3.65 0.08
CA PRO A 238 22.56 -3.10 1.17
C PRO A 238 21.34 -2.37 0.62
N PHE A 239 20.16 -2.58 1.22
CA PHE A 239 18.94 -1.85 0.87
C PHE A 239 18.05 -1.66 2.12
N ALA A 240 17.25 -0.60 2.12
CA ALA A 240 16.19 -0.39 3.09
C ALA A 240 14.95 -1.20 2.71
N SER A 241 14.49 -2.08 3.60
CA SER A 241 13.31 -2.92 3.36
C SER A 241 12.10 -2.36 4.10
N GLU A 242 11.00 -2.10 3.39
CA GLU A 242 9.72 -1.66 3.98
C GLU A 242 9.09 -2.68 4.95
N GLY A 243 9.63 -3.90 5.06
CA GLY A 243 9.16 -4.89 6.03
C GLY A 243 10.13 -6.05 6.23
N ILE A 244 10.00 -6.74 7.38
CA ILE A 244 10.81 -7.90 7.77
C ILE A 244 10.81 -9.03 6.73
N HIS A 245 9.72 -9.17 5.98
CA HIS A 245 9.53 -10.22 4.99
C HIS A 245 10.22 -9.92 3.65
N ASN A 246 10.65 -8.68 3.42
CA ASN A 246 11.20 -8.28 2.14
C ASN A 246 12.72 -8.49 2.11
N ARG A 247 13.17 -9.55 1.43
CA ARG A 247 14.60 -9.98 1.40
C ARG A 247 15.34 -9.62 0.09
N ARG A 248 14.69 -8.88 -0.81
CA ARG A 248 15.23 -8.53 -2.14
C ARG A 248 15.12 -7.04 -2.40
N CYS A 249 16.16 -6.44 -2.97
CA CYS A 249 16.14 -5.03 -3.38
C CYS A 249 15.26 -4.83 -4.61
N ASN A 250 14.82 -3.59 -4.84
CA ASN A 250 13.91 -3.26 -5.94
C ASN A 250 14.50 -3.59 -7.32
N SER A 251 15.81 -3.40 -7.52
CA SER A 251 16.49 -3.77 -8.77
C SER A 251 16.46 -5.28 -9.05
N CYS A 252 16.65 -6.12 -8.03
CA CYS A 252 16.55 -7.57 -8.22
C CYS A 252 15.10 -8.05 -8.35
N LYS A 253 14.12 -7.34 -7.79
CA LYS A 253 12.70 -7.63 -8.00
C LYS A 253 12.27 -7.31 -9.42
N SER A 254 12.65 -6.14 -9.94
CA SER A 254 12.25 -5.70 -11.29
C SER A 254 12.89 -6.55 -12.39
N ASN A 255 14.11 -7.06 -12.19
CA ASN A 255 14.76 -7.93 -13.17
C ASN A 255 14.08 -9.31 -13.30
N ASP A 256 13.47 -9.86 -12.26
CA ASP A 256 12.74 -11.13 -12.38
C ASP A 256 11.56 -11.02 -13.35
N HIS A 257 10.88 -9.88 -13.34
CA HIS A 257 9.76 -9.62 -14.26
C HIS A 257 10.22 -9.54 -15.72
N ARG A 258 11.49 -9.18 -15.97
CA ARG A 258 12.07 -9.13 -17.32
C ARG A 258 12.59 -10.48 -17.80
N ILE A 259 12.97 -11.38 -16.89
CA ILE A 259 13.42 -12.74 -17.24
C ILE A 259 12.23 -13.68 -17.45
N ALA A 260 11.10 -13.38 -16.79
CA ALA A 260 9.87 -14.17 -16.90
C ALA A 260 8.97 -13.80 -18.09
N ALA A 261 9.31 -12.75 -18.84
CA ALA A 261 8.59 -12.29 -20.05
C ALA A 261 9.41 -12.63 -21.29
#